data_AF-A0A2V5RVV4-F1
#
_entry.id   AF-A0A2V5RVV4-F1
#
_cell.length_a   1.000
_cell.length_b   1.000
_cell.length_c   1.000
_cell.angle_alpha   90.00
_cell.angle_beta   90.00
_cell.angle_gamma   90.00
#
_symmetry.space_group_name_H-M   'P 1'
#
loop_
_entity.id
_entity.type
_entity.pdbx_description
1 polymer ?
#
loop_
_entity_poly.entity_id
_entity_poly.type
_entity_poly.pdbx_seq_one_letter_code
_entity_poly.pdbx_strand_id
1 'polypeptide(L)'
;MDDAWRDQPFDSPLVDARAWGPQLRFSAPSRLVAEFYREHEAHLASPFLLYGSGDFHYLTALRLRRVADPIIVVSFDNHPDWDVRPPKWGCGGWVNRALELPHVRCVSVWGCGNFECWWPHQLFGNRRAERAGILEVHPWADDRPVKDRQRRGAILGDNWHEHFEHFLEQIGGTSVYVTIDLDCLRAEEAVTNWESGRFEVVDLEWALRKLRESSQIIAGDICGAYSSPHYARFKQRFAAEFDHPKIQLPPVDQIRRINSATLAKLWPLLAQ
;
A
#
# COMPACT_ATOMS: atom_id res chain seq x y z
N MET A 1 -0.90 -1.49 15.83
CA MET A 1 -0.80 -0.03 15.54
C MET A 1 -2.07 0.69 15.96
N ASP A 2 -3.23 0.14 15.61
CA ASP A 2 -4.57 0.62 15.95
C ASP A 2 -5.50 -0.59 16.12
N ASP A 3 -6.81 -0.38 16.05
CA ASP A 3 -7.82 -1.43 16.18
C ASP A 3 -8.30 -2.02 14.83
N ALA A 4 -7.61 -1.76 13.70
CA ALA A 4 -8.01 -2.22 12.37
C ALA A 4 -8.14 -3.76 12.27
N TRP A 5 -7.28 -4.48 13.00
CA TRP A 5 -7.10 -5.93 12.90
C TRP A 5 -7.32 -6.66 14.24
N ARG A 6 -8.13 -6.09 15.14
CA ARG A 6 -8.26 -6.56 16.54
C ARG A 6 -8.77 -7.99 16.69
N ASP A 7 -9.66 -8.43 15.79
CA ASP A 7 -10.39 -9.70 15.91
C ASP A 7 -10.03 -10.68 14.77
N GLN A 8 -8.82 -10.57 14.21
CA GLN A 8 -8.45 -11.34 13.02
C GLN A 8 -8.17 -12.82 13.33
N PRO A 9 -8.50 -13.74 12.40
CA PRO A 9 -8.64 -15.17 12.68
C PRO A 9 -7.31 -15.96 12.67
N PHE A 10 -6.16 -15.29 12.58
CA PHE A 10 -4.87 -15.98 12.43
C PHE A 10 -4.17 -16.18 13.76
N ASP A 11 -3.63 -17.39 13.99
CA ASP A 11 -2.75 -17.74 15.11
C ASP A 11 -1.33 -17.14 14.96
N SER A 12 -1.22 -15.94 14.40
CA SER A 12 0.05 -15.24 14.19
C SER A 12 0.50 -14.53 15.47
N PRO A 13 1.81 -14.44 15.74
CA PRO A 13 2.33 -13.63 16.85
C PRO A 13 1.83 -12.18 16.78
N LEU A 14 1.18 -11.72 17.85
CA LEU A 14 0.65 -10.35 17.94
C LEU A 14 1.61 -9.46 18.73
N VAL A 15 1.89 -8.28 18.18
CA VAL A 15 2.68 -7.23 18.84
C VAL A 15 1.78 -6.01 19.04
N ASP A 16 1.52 -5.65 20.30
CA ASP A 16 0.73 -4.48 20.63
C ASP A 16 1.57 -3.19 20.56
N ALA A 17 1.49 -2.52 19.42
CA ALA A 17 2.11 -1.21 19.19
C ALA A 17 1.08 -0.05 19.24
N ARG A 18 -0.07 -0.19 19.91
CA ARG A 18 -1.13 0.84 19.91
C ARG A 18 -0.71 2.17 20.54
N ALA A 19 0.24 2.15 21.48
CA ALA A 19 0.83 3.38 22.04
C ALA A 19 1.56 4.24 20.98
N TRP A 20 2.04 3.62 19.90
CA TRP A 20 2.67 4.29 18.77
C TRP A 20 1.66 4.82 17.74
N GLY A 21 0.45 4.25 17.69
CA GLY A 21 -0.58 4.57 16.72
C GLY A 21 -0.81 6.07 16.53
N PRO A 22 -1.26 6.81 17.55
CA PRO A 22 -1.53 8.24 17.42
C PRO A 22 -0.30 9.07 17.03
N GLN A 23 0.90 8.62 17.39
CA GLN A 23 2.15 9.32 17.10
C GLN A 23 2.58 9.15 15.65
N LEU A 24 2.29 7.98 15.07
CA LEU A 24 2.73 7.57 13.74
C LEU A 24 1.66 7.71 12.66
N ARG A 25 0.37 7.75 13.01
CA ARG A 25 -0.73 7.74 12.05
C ARG A 25 -0.63 8.87 11.02
N PHE A 26 -0.83 8.57 9.74
CA PHE A 26 -0.83 9.50 8.60
C PHE A 26 0.56 10.07 8.27
N SER A 27 1.25 10.68 9.24
CA SER A 27 2.63 11.16 9.09
C SER A 27 3.34 11.31 10.42
N ALA A 28 4.68 11.26 10.42
CA ALA A 28 5.50 11.41 11.62
C ALA A 28 6.84 12.14 11.37
N PRO A 29 7.44 12.78 12.40
CA PRO A 29 8.78 13.34 12.29
C PRO A 29 9.79 12.19 12.31
N SER A 30 10.89 12.36 11.57
CA SER A 30 11.95 11.35 11.43
C SER A 30 12.47 10.80 12.77
N ARG A 31 12.51 11.61 13.84
CA ARG A 31 12.92 11.17 15.18
C ARG A 31 12.00 10.07 15.73
N LEU A 32 10.68 10.27 15.66
CA LEU A 32 9.70 9.30 16.17
C LEU A 32 9.70 8.03 15.31
N VAL A 33 9.83 8.17 13.99
CA VAL A 33 9.93 7.02 13.08
C VAL A 33 11.19 6.20 13.38
N ALA A 34 12.32 6.85 13.64
CA ALA A 34 13.55 6.17 14.01
C ALA A 34 13.47 5.50 15.40
N GLU A 35 12.78 6.12 16.36
CA GLU A 35 12.51 5.53 17.67
C GLU A 35 11.65 4.27 17.57
N PHE A 36 10.52 4.37 16.86
CA PHE A 36 9.66 3.23 16.57
C PHE A 36 10.43 2.10 15.88
N TYR A 37 11.22 2.43 14.85
CA TYR A 37 12.00 1.44 14.12
C TYR A 37 12.98 0.71 15.03
N ARG A 38 13.72 1.41 15.90
CA ARG A 38 14.65 0.76 16.84
C ARG A 38 13.94 -0.18 17.82
N GLU A 39 12.77 0.21 18.30
CA GLU A 39 12.00 -0.59 19.27
C GLU A 39 11.34 -1.82 18.61
N HIS A 40 10.94 -1.70 17.35
CA HIS A 40 10.18 -2.73 16.62
C HIS A 40 10.96 -3.39 15.48
N GLU A 41 12.28 -3.22 15.41
CA GLU A 41 13.11 -3.67 14.29
C GLU A 41 12.93 -5.17 14.01
N ALA A 42 12.96 -5.99 15.06
CA ALA A 42 12.78 -7.43 14.95
C ALA A 42 11.39 -7.83 14.43
N HIS A 43 10.35 -7.09 14.84
CA HIS A 43 8.98 -7.33 14.39
C HIS A 43 8.77 -6.90 12.94
N LEU A 44 9.34 -5.75 12.55
CA LEU A 44 9.32 -5.25 11.17
C LEU A 44 10.13 -6.12 10.21
N ALA A 45 11.10 -6.89 10.73
CA ALA A 45 11.86 -7.87 9.97
C ALA A 45 11.10 -9.18 9.71
N SER A 46 9.88 -9.35 10.25
CA SER A 46 9.03 -10.49 9.89
C SER A 46 8.81 -10.51 8.37
N PRO A 47 8.99 -11.67 7.69
CA PRO A 47 8.79 -11.77 6.25
C PRO A 47 7.39 -11.27 5.85
N PHE A 48 6.37 -11.69 6.59
CA PHE A 48 5.00 -11.28 6.38
C PHE A 48 4.46 -10.59 7.63
N LEU A 49 3.76 -9.48 7.45
CA LEU A 49 3.13 -8.78 8.57
C LEU A 49 1.88 -8.02 8.13
N LEU A 50 0.85 -8.18 8.94
CA LEU A 50 -0.44 -7.51 8.88
C LEU A 50 -0.43 -6.38 9.91
N TYR A 51 -0.79 -5.15 9.51
CA TYR A 51 -0.76 -4.03 10.44
C TYR A 51 -1.65 -2.88 10.01
N GLY A 52 -2.25 -2.19 10.98
CA GLY A 52 -2.79 -0.83 10.82
C GLY A 52 -3.87 -0.58 9.77
N SER A 53 -4.45 0.61 9.82
CA SER A 53 -5.07 1.27 8.67
C SER A 53 -4.04 1.72 7.63
N GLY A 54 -4.50 2.16 6.45
CA GLY A 54 -3.63 2.67 5.37
C GLY A 54 -2.82 3.92 5.75
N ASP A 55 -3.26 4.65 6.78
CA ASP A 55 -2.48 5.74 7.38
C ASP A 55 -1.08 5.34 7.88
N PHE A 56 -0.82 4.04 8.03
CA PHE A 56 0.48 3.50 8.44
C PHE A 56 1.26 2.89 7.27
N HIS A 57 0.74 2.87 6.05
CA HIS A 57 1.36 2.16 4.91
C HIS A 57 2.82 2.57 4.66
N TYR A 58 3.19 3.79 5.03
CA TYR A 58 4.57 4.24 4.96
C TYR A 58 5.58 3.44 5.81
N LEU A 59 5.11 2.63 6.77
CA LEU A 59 5.95 1.70 7.51
C LEU A 59 6.51 0.57 6.62
N THR A 60 5.90 0.29 5.46
CA THR A 60 6.46 -0.58 4.42
C THR A 60 7.89 -0.18 4.06
N ALA A 61 8.18 1.12 3.91
CA ALA A 61 9.52 1.60 3.64
C ALA A 61 10.55 1.31 4.75
N LEU A 62 10.11 1.12 6.00
CA LEU A 62 10.98 0.67 7.09
C LEU A 62 11.25 -0.83 7.02
N ARG A 63 10.24 -1.62 6.67
CA ARG A 63 10.36 -3.08 6.53
C ARG A 63 11.36 -3.45 5.44
N LEU A 64 11.30 -2.75 4.31
CA LEU A 64 12.20 -2.94 3.18
C LEU A 64 13.69 -2.82 3.57
N ARG A 65 14.04 -2.08 4.63
CA ARG A 65 15.44 -1.96 5.11
C ARG A 65 16.06 -3.27 5.58
N ARG A 66 15.24 -4.26 5.95
CA ARG A 66 15.70 -5.56 6.46
C ARG A 66 15.74 -6.64 5.38
N VAL A 67 15.23 -6.33 4.18
CA VAL A 67 15.36 -7.22 3.03
C VAL A 67 16.81 -7.15 2.54
N ALA A 68 17.49 -8.29 2.50
CA ALA A 68 18.91 -8.34 2.15
C ALA A 68 19.13 -8.37 0.62
N ASP A 69 18.25 -9.07 -0.09
CA ASP A 69 18.41 -9.33 -1.53
C ASP A 69 17.85 -8.20 -2.41
N PRO A 70 18.36 -8.02 -3.64
CA PRO A 70 17.77 -7.11 -4.60
C PRO A 70 16.32 -7.50 -4.96
N ILE A 71 15.38 -6.61 -4.69
CA ILE A 71 13.95 -6.86 -4.85
C ILE A 71 13.27 -5.92 -5.82
N ILE A 72 12.13 -6.38 -6.32
CA ILE A 72 11.10 -5.54 -6.93
C ILE A 72 9.94 -5.47 -5.94
N VAL A 73 9.46 -4.25 -5.67
CA VAL A 73 8.30 -4.02 -4.81
C VAL A 73 7.06 -3.95 -5.69
N VAL A 74 6.08 -4.81 -5.45
CA VAL A 74 4.77 -4.76 -6.09
C VAL A 74 3.77 -4.25 -5.06
N SER A 75 3.17 -3.11 -5.33
CA SER A 75 2.19 -2.45 -4.46
C SER A 75 0.82 -2.52 -5.11
N PHE A 76 -0.17 -3.08 -4.42
CA PHE A 76 -1.59 -2.94 -4.78
C PHE A 76 -2.18 -1.86 -3.88
N ASP A 77 -2.58 -0.75 -4.51
CA ASP A 77 -2.90 0.49 -3.79
C ASP A 77 -3.79 1.37 -4.67
N ASN A 78 -4.80 2.02 -4.08
CA ASN A 78 -5.58 3.03 -4.79
C ASN A 78 -4.81 4.36 -4.96
N HIS A 79 -3.76 4.55 -4.17
CA HIS A 79 -2.86 5.69 -4.16
C HIS A 79 -1.48 5.33 -4.74
N PRO A 80 -0.81 6.24 -5.46
CA PRO A 80 0.54 6.02 -5.94
C PRO A 80 1.63 6.21 -4.87
N ASP A 81 1.31 6.85 -3.74
CA ASP A 81 2.20 7.13 -2.60
C ASP A 81 3.59 7.68 -2.95
N TRP A 82 3.61 8.47 -4.02
CA TRP A 82 4.80 8.99 -4.68
C TRP A 82 5.08 10.48 -4.44
N ASP A 83 4.31 11.16 -3.58
CA ASP A 83 4.41 12.61 -3.39
C ASP A 83 5.80 12.98 -2.86
N VAL A 84 6.47 13.89 -3.57
CA VAL A 84 7.82 14.36 -3.22
C VAL A 84 7.82 15.50 -2.21
N ARG A 85 6.64 16.04 -1.88
CA ARG A 85 6.49 17.14 -0.93
C ARG A 85 6.58 16.64 0.52
N PRO A 86 6.83 17.54 1.49
CA PRO A 86 6.78 17.20 2.91
C PRO A 86 5.37 16.71 3.33
N PRO A 87 5.28 15.87 4.37
CA PRO A 87 6.36 15.39 5.25
C PRO A 87 7.17 14.22 4.66
N LYS A 88 8.46 14.07 5.06
CA LYS A 88 9.32 12.95 4.61
C LYS A 88 8.73 11.58 4.93
N TRP A 89 8.07 11.45 6.09
CA TRP A 89 7.41 10.22 6.53
C TRP A 89 5.91 10.48 6.65
N GLY A 90 5.16 9.98 5.69
CA GLY A 90 3.70 9.92 5.66
C GLY A 90 3.23 8.95 4.58
N CYS A 91 1.96 8.56 4.63
CA CYS A 91 1.37 7.58 3.70
C CYS A 91 1.63 7.99 2.25
N GLY A 92 1.17 9.16 1.80
CA GLY A 92 1.25 9.63 0.41
C GLY A 92 2.65 9.77 -0.24
N GLY A 93 3.75 9.46 0.45
CA GLY A 93 5.12 9.66 -0.07
C GLY A 93 6.11 8.54 0.24
N TRP A 94 5.66 7.37 0.71
CA TRP A 94 6.57 6.32 1.17
C TRP A 94 7.33 5.62 0.05
N VAL A 95 6.80 5.60 -1.17
CA VAL A 95 7.49 5.03 -2.34
C VAL A 95 8.85 5.71 -2.54
N ASN A 96 8.93 7.00 -2.25
CA ASN A 96 10.20 7.74 -2.29
C ASN A 96 11.21 7.28 -1.24
N ARG A 97 10.76 6.80 -0.08
CA ARG A 97 11.60 6.23 0.97
C ARG A 97 12.06 4.82 0.61
N ALA A 98 11.21 4.03 -0.06
CA ALA A 98 11.58 2.73 -0.59
C ALA A 98 12.68 2.85 -1.66
N LEU A 99 12.53 3.79 -2.59
CA LEU A 99 13.50 4.05 -3.67
C LEU A 99 14.82 4.70 -3.19
N GLU A 100 14.90 5.14 -1.93
CA GLU A 100 16.18 5.53 -1.30
C GLU A 100 17.06 4.30 -0.98
N LEU A 101 16.50 3.07 -1.00
CA LEU A 101 17.21 1.84 -0.68
C LEU A 101 17.85 1.23 -1.93
N PRO A 102 19.18 0.98 -1.93
CA PRO A 102 19.89 0.55 -3.14
C PRO A 102 19.52 -0.86 -3.63
N HIS A 103 18.98 -1.71 -2.76
CA HIS A 103 18.51 -3.05 -3.14
C HIS A 103 17.07 -3.05 -3.67
N VAL A 104 16.32 -1.96 -3.53
CA VAL A 104 15.01 -1.80 -4.18
C VAL A 104 15.24 -1.37 -5.62
N ARG A 105 15.13 -2.32 -6.55
CA ARG A 105 15.43 -2.09 -7.98
C ARG A 105 14.32 -1.34 -8.70
N CYS A 106 13.09 -1.62 -8.33
CA CYS A 106 11.89 -1.00 -8.89
C CYS A 106 10.76 -1.07 -7.85
N VAL A 107 9.89 -0.05 -7.85
CA VAL A 107 8.57 -0.10 -7.22
C VAL A 107 7.52 -0.02 -8.33
N SER A 108 6.63 -0.99 -8.41
CA SER A 108 5.52 -1.04 -9.36
C SER A 108 4.19 -0.98 -8.60
N VAL A 109 3.45 0.10 -8.77
CA VAL A 109 2.19 0.40 -8.06
C VAL A 109 1.00 0.17 -8.98
N TRP A 110 0.08 -0.69 -8.58
CA TRP A 110 -1.05 -1.16 -9.35
C TRP A 110 -2.37 -0.76 -8.73
N GLY A 111 -3.28 -0.25 -9.56
CA GLY A 111 -4.67 -0.03 -9.19
C GLY A 111 -5.01 1.38 -8.77
N CYS A 112 -4.15 2.36 -9.05
CA CYS A 112 -4.38 3.73 -8.60
C CYS A 112 -5.64 4.32 -9.27
N GLY A 113 -6.75 4.36 -8.54
CA GLY A 113 -8.03 4.92 -8.99
C GLY A 113 -8.20 6.39 -8.60
N ASN A 114 -7.32 6.89 -7.74
CA ASN A 114 -7.41 8.24 -7.22
C ASN A 114 -7.07 9.32 -8.26
N PHE A 115 -7.21 10.58 -7.85
CA PHE A 115 -6.98 11.74 -8.73
C PHE A 115 -5.48 12.08 -8.90
N GLU A 116 -4.59 11.57 -8.04
CA GLU A 116 -3.19 12.02 -7.95
C GLU A 116 -2.36 11.68 -9.19
N CYS A 117 -2.74 10.62 -9.91
CA CYS A 117 -2.09 10.25 -11.17
C CYS A 117 -2.36 11.21 -12.33
N TRP A 118 -3.21 12.22 -12.15
CA TRP A 118 -3.76 13.05 -13.22
C TRP A 118 -3.49 14.54 -13.02
N TRP A 119 -3.46 15.30 -14.13
CA TRP A 119 -3.20 16.74 -14.08
C TRP A 119 -4.25 17.47 -13.22
N PRO A 120 -3.86 18.42 -12.36
CA PRO A 120 -2.49 18.92 -12.13
C PRO A 120 -1.69 18.16 -11.05
N HIS A 121 -2.33 17.32 -10.25
CA HIS A 121 -1.74 16.68 -9.06
C HIS A 121 -0.55 15.80 -9.37
N GLN A 122 -0.57 15.21 -10.55
CA GLN A 122 0.50 14.39 -11.11
C GLN A 122 1.88 15.09 -11.10
N LEU A 123 1.94 16.42 -11.05
CA LEU A 123 3.18 17.19 -10.93
C LEU A 123 3.98 16.92 -9.65
N PHE A 124 3.30 16.48 -8.59
CA PHE A 124 3.92 16.23 -7.28
C PHE A 124 4.42 14.80 -7.13
N GLY A 125 4.12 13.91 -8.07
CA GLY A 125 4.68 12.57 -8.11
C GLY A 125 6.17 12.54 -8.47
N ASN A 126 6.85 11.45 -8.12
CA ASN A 126 8.27 11.27 -8.42
C ASN A 126 8.55 10.97 -9.91
N ARG A 127 8.37 11.98 -10.76
CA ARG A 127 8.61 11.91 -12.21
C ARG A 127 10.06 11.62 -12.59
N ARG A 128 11.00 11.82 -11.67
CA ARG A 128 12.40 11.46 -11.89
C ARG A 128 12.56 9.94 -11.84
N ALA A 129 11.96 9.28 -10.85
CA ALA A 129 12.00 7.82 -10.73
C ALA A 129 11.27 7.13 -11.89
N GLU A 130 10.10 7.62 -12.30
CA GLU A 130 9.39 7.07 -13.48
C GLU A 130 10.22 7.16 -14.76
N ARG A 131 10.87 8.31 -15.01
CA ARG A 131 11.76 8.47 -16.18
C ARG A 131 13.00 7.60 -16.12
N ALA A 132 13.49 7.31 -14.91
CA ALA A 132 14.61 6.40 -14.70
C ALA A 132 14.21 4.92 -14.79
N GLY A 133 12.92 4.59 -14.89
CA GLY A 133 12.43 3.22 -14.96
C GLY A 133 12.55 2.44 -13.64
N ILE A 134 12.68 3.15 -12.51
CA ILE A 134 12.73 2.54 -11.17
C ILE A 134 11.40 2.72 -10.41
N LEU A 135 10.42 3.41 -11.01
CA LEU A 135 9.06 3.54 -10.53
C LEU A 135 8.09 3.34 -11.69
N GLU A 136 7.16 2.39 -11.55
CA GLU A 136 6.07 2.16 -12.48
C GLU A 136 4.76 2.37 -11.74
N VAL A 137 3.85 3.15 -12.32
CA VAL A 137 2.54 3.45 -11.72
C VAL A 137 1.45 3.19 -12.74
N HIS A 138 0.53 2.30 -12.38
CA HIS A 138 -0.50 1.74 -13.22
C HIS A 138 -1.90 2.20 -12.75
N PRO A 139 -2.32 3.43 -13.11
CA PRO A 139 -3.61 3.97 -12.72
C PRO A 139 -4.74 3.53 -13.66
N TRP A 140 -5.94 3.45 -13.11
CA TRP A 140 -7.16 3.21 -13.89
C TRP A 140 -7.51 4.41 -14.76
N ALA A 141 -7.71 4.19 -16.05
CA ALA A 141 -8.00 5.22 -17.04
C ALA A 141 -9.39 5.08 -17.70
N ASP A 142 -10.23 4.14 -17.24
CA ASP A 142 -11.55 3.85 -17.78
C ASP A 142 -12.41 5.12 -17.92
N ASP A 143 -12.48 5.91 -16.85
CA ASP A 143 -13.28 7.15 -16.79
C ASP A 143 -12.50 8.39 -17.23
N ARG A 144 -11.34 8.21 -17.88
CA ARG A 144 -10.49 9.31 -18.32
C ARG A 144 -10.63 9.58 -19.83
N PRO A 145 -10.43 10.83 -20.28
CA PRO A 145 -10.36 11.16 -21.69
C PRO A 145 -9.33 10.31 -22.44
N VAL A 146 -9.54 10.06 -23.74
CA VAL A 146 -8.67 9.22 -24.57
C VAL A 146 -7.19 9.60 -24.49
N LYS A 147 -6.89 10.91 -24.40
CA LYS A 147 -5.51 11.39 -24.25
C LYS A 147 -4.81 10.87 -23.00
N ASP A 148 -5.55 10.67 -21.91
CA ASP A 148 -5.02 10.27 -20.60
C ASP A 148 -4.90 8.74 -20.52
N ARG A 149 -5.71 8.00 -21.29
CA ARG A 149 -5.56 6.55 -21.50
C ARG A 149 -4.25 6.17 -22.17
N GLN A 150 -3.62 7.11 -22.88
CA GLN A 150 -2.30 6.94 -23.50
C GLN A 150 -1.14 7.25 -22.54
N ARG A 151 -1.41 7.63 -21.28
CA ARG A 151 -0.37 7.81 -20.26
C ARG A 151 0.36 6.47 -20.08
N ARG A 152 1.70 6.49 -20.09
CA ARG A 152 2.52 5.30 -19.81
C ARG A 152 2.07 4.62 -18.52
N GLY A 153 1.86 3.30 -18.59
CA GLY A 153 1.43 2.48 -17.47
C GLY A 153 -0.06 2.51 -17.17
N ALA A 154 -0.84 3.42 -17.76
CA ALA A 154 -2.30 3.44 -17.59
C ALA A 154 -2.91 2.08 -17.97
N ILE A 155 -3.86 1.65 -17.14
CA ILE A 155 -4.60 0.39 -17.30
C ILE A 155 -6.09 0.67 -17.40
N LEU A 156 -6.82 -0.25 -18.01
CA LEU A 156 -8.26 -0.29 -18.15
C LEU A 156 -8.77 -1.61 -17.56
N GLY A 157 -10.05 -1.66 -17.18
CA GLY A 157 -10.66 -2.87 -16.63
C GLY A 157 -10.55 -4.09 -17.54
N ASP A 158 -10.50 -3.90 -18.87
CA ASP A 158 -10.42 -4.97 -19.85
C ASP A 158 -8.99 -5.43 -20.19
N ASN A 159 -7.96 -4.66 -19.85
CA ASN A 159 -6.58 -4.94 -20.28
C ASN A 159 -5.54 -5.01 -19.16
N TRP A 160 -5.92 -4.75 -17.90
CA TRP A 160 -4.97 -4.72 -16.81
C TRP A 160 -4.27 -6.07 -16.58
N HIS A 161 -4.98 -7.19 -16.79
CA HIS A 161 -4.39 -8.53 -16.75
C HIS A 161 -3.24 -8.69 -17.75
N GLU A 162 -3.44 -8.26 -19.00
CA GLU A 162 -2.41 -8.33 -20.05
C GLU A 162 -1.19 -7.48 -19.69
N HIS A 163 -1.42 -6.28 -19.16
CA HIS A 163 -0.35 -5.41 -18.68
C HIS A 163 0.41 -6.04 -17.50
N PHE A 164 -0.30 -6.70 -16.58
CA PHE A 164 0.30 -7.37 -15.44
C PHE A 164 1.12 -8.59 -15.88
N GLU A 165 0.63 -9.40 -16.83
CA GLU A 165 1.39 -10.52 -17.38
C GLU A 165 2.66 -10.06 -18.09
N HIS A 166 2.61 -8.98 -18.88
CA HIS A 166 3.81 -8.39 -19.48
C HIS A 166 4.81 -7.92 -18.41
N PHE A 167 4.33 -7.30 -17.31
CA PHE A 167 5.19 -6.96 -16.18
C PHE A 167 5.86 -8.21 -15.58
N LEU A 168 5.12 -9.31 -15.39
CA LEU A 168 5.65 -10.56 -14.88
C LEU A 168 6.73 -11.18 -15.77
N GLU A 169 6.58 -11.08 -17.10
CA GLU A 169 7.62 -11.51 -18.05
C GLU A 169 8.93 -10.72 -17.86
N GLN A 170 8.83 -9.43 -17.55
CA GLN A 170 9.98 -8.56 -17.33
C GLN A 170 10.68 -8.83 -15.98
N ILE A 171 9.91 -9.24 -14.96
CA ILE A 171 10.43 -9.47 -13.61
C ILE A 171 10.67 -10.95 -13.26
N GLY A 172 10.46 -11.85 -14.22
CA GLY A 172 10.55 -13.29 -14.01
C GLY A 172 11.85 -13.74 -13.31
N GLY A 173 11.71 -14.62 -12.32
CA GLY A 173 12.83 -15.17 -11.55
C GLY A 173 13.45 -14.19 -10.53
N THR A 174 12.87 -13.01 -10.33
CA THR A 174 13.32 -12.07 -9.30
C THR A 174 12.67 -12.34 -7.95
N SER A 175 13.29 -11.85 -6.87
CA SER A 175 12.68 -11.77 -5.56
C SER A 175 11.74 -10.55 -5.50
N VAL A 176 10.53 -10.77 -5.04
CA VAL A 176 9.51 -9.71 -4.93
C VAL A 176 9.09 -9.49 -3.49
N TYR A 177 8.85 -8.23 -3.16
CA TYR A 177 8.15 -7.81 -1.96
C TYR A 177 6.75 -7.35 -2.36
N VAL A 178 5.70 -7.89 -1.75
CA VAL A 178 4.31 -7.50 -2.09
C VAL A 178 3.68 -6.74 -0.94
N THR A 179 3.16 -5.54 -1.20
CA THR A 179 2.36 -4.77 -0.23
C THR A 179 0.96 -4.54 -0.78
N ILE A 180 -0.04 -4.69 0.08
CA ILE A 180 -1.45 -4.52 -0.25
C ILE A 180 -2.04 -3.50 0.73
N ASP A 181 -2.33 -2.30 0.27
CA ASP A 181 -3.30 -1.45 0.96
C ASP A 181 -4.70 -1.90 0.54
N LEU A 182 -5.54 -2.26 1.51
CA LEU A 182 -6.91 -2.69 1.23
C LEU A 182 -7.74 -1.63 0.52
N ASP A 183 -7.33 -0.35 0.51
CA ASP A 183 -8.05 0.68 -0.22
C ASP A 183 -8.03 0.48 -1.73
N CYS A 184 -7.14 -0.37 -2.27
CA CYS A 184 -7.11 -0.75 -3.68
C CYS A 184 -8.38 -1.49 -4.14
N LEU A 185 -9.12 -2.07 -3.20
CA LEU A 185 -10.32 -2.86 -3.42
C LEU A 185 -11.59 -1.99 -3.46
N ARG A 186 -12.65 -2.53 -4.07
CA ARG A 186 -13.98 -1.91 -4.06
C ARG A 186 -14.57 -1.85 -2.64
N ALA A 187 -15.48 -0.89 -2.45
CA ALA A 187 -16.09 -0.58 -1.16
C ALA A 187 -16.87 -1.76 -0.54
N GLU A 188 -17.35 -2.70 -1.36
CA GLU A 188 -18.06 -3.90 -0.92
C GLU A 188 -17.12 -4.94 -0.30
N GLU A 189 -15.83 -4.90 -0.61
CA GLU A 189 -14.84 -5.91 -0.23
C GLU A 189 -13.78 -5.37 0.73
N ALA A 190 -13.61 -4.05 0.84
CA ALA A 190 -12.82 -3.44 1.90
C ALA A 190 -13.43 -2.13 2.37
N VAL A 191 -13.53 -1.98 3.70
CA VAL A 191 -13.84 -0.70 4.33
C VAL A 191 -12.55 -0.14 4.92
N THR A 192 -12.13 1.03 4.45
CA THR A 192 -10.86 1.67 4.81
C THR A 192 -11.07 3.10 5.29
N ASN A 193 -9.98 3.77 5.68
CA ASN A 193 -9.96 5.20 6.01
C ASN A 193 -9.86 6.10 4.77
N TRP A 194 -9.57 5.51 3.61
CA TRP A 194 -9.34 6.16 2.32
C TRP A 194 -10.44 5.76 1.33
N GLU A 195 -10.51 6.44 0.19
CA GLU A 195 -11.50 6.10 -0.82
C GLU A 195 -11.17 4.76 -1.47
N SER A 196 -12.22 4.00 -1.78
CA SER A 196 -12.09 2.67 -2.38
C SER A 196 -11.60 2.74 -3.84
N GLY A 197 -10.77 1.77 -4.19
CA GLY A 197 -10.30 1.51 -5.53
C GLY A 197 -11.28 0.67 -6.33
N ARG A 198 -10.75 -0.10 -7.28
CA ARG A 198 -11.56 -0.78 -8.30
C ARG A 198 -11.34 -2.28 -8.38
N PHE A 199 -10.29 -2.79 -7.76
CA PHE A 199 -10.03 -4.22 -7.76
C PHE A 199 -11.12 -4.96 -7.00
N GLU A 200 -11.50 -6.11 -7.53
CA GLU A 200 -12.18 -7.15 -6.76
C GLU A 200 -11.11 -8.00 -6.04
N VAL A 201 -11.46 -8.65 -4.94
CA VAL A 201 -10.52 -9.51 -4.20
C VAL A 201 -9.99 -10.64 -5.08
N VAL A 202 -10.81 -11.12 -6.03
CA VAL A 202 -10.44 -12.16 -6.99
C VAL A 202 -9.35 -11.71 -7.96
N ASP A 203 -9.26 -10.41 -8.25
CA ASP A 203 -8.20 -9.83 -9.06
C ASP A 203 -6.85 -9.95 -8.35
N LEU A 204 -6.82 -9.61 -7.05
CA LEU A 204 -5.62 -9.77 -6.22
C LEU A 204 -5.28 -11.25 -5.98
N GLU A 205 -6.27 -12.13 -5.81
CA GLU A 205 -6.03 -13.57 -5.72
C GLU A 205 -5.37 -14.10 -6.99
N TRP A 206 -5.83 -13.66 -8.17
CA TRP A 206 -5.21 -14.01 -9.45
C TRP A 206 -3.79 -13.46 -9.55
N ALA A 207 -3.59 -12.17 -9.24
CA ALA A 207 -2.28 -11.52 -9.35
C ALA A 207 -1.23 -12.14 -8.41
N LEU A 208 -1.61 -12.47 -7.17
CA LEU A 208 -0.73 -13.15 -6.22
C LEU A 208 -0.32 -14.55 -6.69
N ARG A 209 -1.25 -15.32 -7.28
CA ARG A 209 -0.93 -16.64 -7.86
C ARG A 209 0.06 -16.51 -9.01
N LYS A 210 -0.20 -15.57 -9.93
CA LYS A 210 0.70 -15.28 -11.06
C LYS A 210 2.08 -14.81 -10.61
N LEU A 211 2.16 -13.96 -9.59
CA LEU A 211 3.43 -13.56 -8.99
C LEU A 211 4.21 -14.75 -8.44
N ARG A 212 3.56 -15.69 -7.75
CA ARG A 212 4.21 -16.91 -7.23
C ARG A 212 4.67 -17.87 -8.32
N GLU A 213 3.93 -17.93 -9.42
CA GLU A 213 4.31 -18.75 -10.58
C GLU A 213 5.56 -18.18 -11.28
N SER A 214 5.68 -16.86 -11.35
CA SER A 214 6.74 -16.18 -12.12
C SER A 214 7.92 -15.69 -11.27
N SER A 215 7.78 -15.56 -9.95
CA SER A 215 8.74 -14.90 -9.06
C SER A 215 8.68 -15.44 -7.63
N GLN A 216 9.72 -15.16 -6.85
CA GLN A 216 9.75 -15.57 -5.44
C GLN A 216 9.25 -14.43 -4.55
N ILE A 217 8.05 -14.57 -3.97
CA ILE A 217 7.56 -13.67 -2.92
C ILE A 217 8.36 -13.96 -1.65
N ILE A 218 9.30 -13.09 -1.29
CA ILE A 218 10.19 -13.31 -0.12
C ILE A 218 9.70 -12.62 1.16
N ALA A 219 8.86 -11.59 0.99
CA ALA A 219 8.29 -10.82 2.08
C ALA A 219 7.08 -10.03 1.56
N GLY A 220 6.24 -9.58 2.48
CA GLY A 220 5.10 -8.75 2.12
C GLY A 220 4.25 -8.29 3.28
N ASP A 221 3.26 -7.48 2.95
CA ASP A 221 2.41 -6.85 3.94
C ASP A 221 1.01 -6.52 3.47
N ILE A 222 0.10 -6.45 4.46
CA ILE A 222 -1.26 -5.97 4.26
C ILE A 222 -1.56 -4.92 5.33
N CYS A 223 -2.08 -3.78 4.90
CA CYS A 223 -2.65 -2.73 5.74
C CYS A 223 -3.97 -2.25 5.14
N GLY A 224 -4.51 -1.12 5.59
CA GLY A 224 -5.64 -0.48 4.93
C GLY A 224 -7.00 -0.65 5.60
N ALA A 225 -7.19 -1.68 6.43
CA ALA A 225 -8.48 -1.88 7.11
C ALA A 225 -8.86 -0.68 7.98
N TYR A 226 -10.13 -0.30 7.96
CA TYR A 226 -10.64 0.84 8.69
C TYR A 226 -10.35 0.75 10.19
N SER A 227 -9.86 1.84 10.75
CA SER A 227 -9.81 2.07 12.19
C SER A 227 -10.20 3.51 12.52
N SER A 228 -10.75 3.73 13.72
CA SER A 228 -11.10 5.09 14.15
C SER A 228 -9.84 5.97 14.30
N PRO A 229 -9.80 7.15 13.66
CA PRO A 229 -8.61 8.01 13.68
C PRO A 229 -8.35 8.68 15.03
N HIS A 230 -7.14 8.45 15.54
CA HIS A 230 -6.59 9.12 16.71
C HIS A 230 -5.21 9.66 16.38
N TYR A 231 -4.94 10.92 16.75
CA TYR A 231 -3.70 11.63 16.43
C TYR A 231 -3.11 12.28 17.67
N ALA A 232 -1.79 12.18 17.83
CA ALA A 232 -1.08 12.79 18.95
C ALA A 232 -0.82 14.29 18.74
N ARG A 233 -0.70 14.74 17.48
CA ARG A 233 -0.27 16.12 17.15
C ARG A 233 -1.34 16.86 16.37
N PHE A 234 -1.58 18.12 16.74
CA PHE A 234 -2.58 18.97 16.07
C PHE A 234 -2.33 19.16 14.57
N LYS A 235 -1.09 19.45 14.16
CA LYS A 235 -0.76 19.64 12.73
C LYS A 235 -0.96 18.37 11.90
N GLN A 236 -0.65 17.21 12.49
CA GLN A 236 -0.87 15.90 11.89
C GLN A 236 -2.36 15.64 11.70
N ARG A 237 -3.18 15.90 12.75
CA ARG A 237 -4.64 15.79 12.67
C ARG A 237 -5.22 16.70 11.60
N PHE A 238 -4.83 17.97 11.58
CA PHE A 238 -5.35 18.94 10.61
C PHE A 238 -5.03 18.52 9.16
N ALA A 239 -3.80 18.06 8.90
CA ALA A 239 -3.42 17.56 7.59
C ALA A 239 -4.22 16.31 7.21
N ALA A 240 -4.35 15.34 8.12
CA ALA A 240 -5.11 14.12 7.88
C ALA A 240 -6.60 14.40 7.63
N GLU A 241 -7.23 15.26 8.42
CA GLU A 241 -8.65 15.64 8.24
C GLU A 241 -8.92 16.39 6.93
N PHE A 242 -7.92 17.09 6.40
CA PHE A 242 -8.03 17.76 5.10
C PHE A 242 -7.90 16.77 3.94
N ASP A 243 -7.04 15.76 4.09
CA ASP A 243 -6.71 14.78 3.05
C ASP A 243 -7.72 13.62 3.01
N HIS A 244 -8.17 13.16 4.17
CA HIS A 244 -9.09 12.03 4.26
C HIS A 244 -10.44 12.35 3.61
N PRO A 245 -10.96 11.43 2.78
CA PRO A 245 -12.29 11.57 2.22
C PRO A 245 -13.36 11.47 3.30
N LYS A 246 -14.51 12.11 3.04
CA LYS A 246 -15.69 12.00 3.90
C LYS A 246 -16.51 10.78 3.50
N ILE A 247 -16.27 9.67 4.18
CA ILE A 247 -16.89 8.37 3.87
C ILE A 247 -18.07 8.09 4.80
N GLN A 248 -19.14 7.50 4.26
CA GLN A 248 -20.21 6.93 5.07
C GLN A 248 -19.83 5.51 5.48
N LEU A 249 -19.76 5.27 6.78
CA LEU A 249 -19.29 4.00 7.33
C LEU A 249 -20.46 3.08 7.65
N PRO A 250 -20.39 1.78 7.32
CA PRO A 250 -21.35 0.80 7.80
C PRO A 250 -21.13 0.53 9.31
N PRO A 251 -22.04 -0.20 9.97
CA PRO A 251 -21.86 -0.61 11.36
C PRO A 251 -20.53 -1.34 11.59
N VAL A 252 -19.92 -1.15 12.76
CA VAL A 252 -18.58 -1.67 13.09
C VAL A 252 -18.47 -3.19 12.88
N ASP A 253 -19.50 -3.96 13.23
CA ASP A 253 -19.49 -5.41 13.03
C ASP A 253 -19.52 -5.80 11.55
N GLN A 254 -20.13 -4.98 10.70
CA GLN A 254 -20.10 -5.17 9.25
C GLN A 254 -18.71 -4.85 8.67
N ILE A 255 -18.07 -3.76 9.13
CA ILE A 255 -16.69 -3.42 8.77
C ILE A 255 -15.76 -4.59 9.06
N ARG A 256 -15.83 -5.13 10.29
CA ARG A 256 -15.00 -6.27 10.71
C ARG A 256 -15.24 -7.49 9.84
N ARG A 257 -16.51 -7.84 9.56
CA ARG A 257 -16.84 -8.99 8.71
C ARG A 257 -16.30 -8.83 7.29
N ILE A 258 -16.47 -7.67 6.66
CA ILE A 258 -16.00 -7.40 5.30
C ILE A 258 -14.47 -7.53 5.24
N ASN A 259 -13.75 -6.79 6.07
CA ASN A 259 -12.28 -6.78 6.04
C ASN A 259 -11.69 -8.15 6.42
N SER A 260 -12.28 -8.88 7.36
CA SER A 260 -11.81 -10.22 7.74
C SER A 260 -12.06 -11.25 6.64
N ALA A 261 -13.17 -11.14 5.91
CA ALA A 261 -13.46 -12.03 4.78
C ALA A 261 -12.45 -11.84 3.64
N THR A 262 -12.11 -10.59 3.32
CA THR A 262 -11.07 -10.25 2.33
C THR A 262 -9.71 -10.73 2.77
N LEU A 263 -9.33 -10.46 4.02
CA LEU A 263 -8.06 -10.89 4.57
C LEU A 263 -7.91 -12.42 4.55
N ALA A 264 -8.97 -13.17 4.88
CA ALA A 264 -8.97 -14.63 4.85
C ALA A 264 -8.68 -15.20 3.44
N LYS A 265 -9.00 -14.47 2.36
CA LYS A 265 -8.67 -14.85 0.98
C LYS A 265 -7.23 -14.48 0.61
N LEU A 266 -6.80 -13.25 0.94
CA LEU A 266 -5.51 -12.72 0.49
C LEU A 266 -4.32 -13.24 1.32
N TRP A 267 -4.48 -13.35 2.64
CA TRP A 267 -3.36 -13.67 3.54
C TRP A 267 -2.70 -15.03 3.23
N PRO A 268 -3.45 -16.14 2.99
CA PRO A 268 -2.83 -17.41 2.64
C PRO A 268 -2.08 -17.38 1.30
N LEU A 269 -2.49 -16.52 0.36
CA LEU A 269 -1.81 -16.36 -0.92
C LEU A 269 -0.58 -15.46 -0.80
N LEU A 270 -0.58 -14.50 0.12
CA LEU A 270 0.57 -13.63 0.35
C LEU A 270 1.64 -14.31 1.20
N ALA A 271 1.26 -14.96 2.31
CA ALA A 271 2.16 -15.42 3.36
C ALA A 271 2.45 -16.93 3.37
N GLN A 272 2.25 -17.61 2.24
CA GLN A 272 2.64 -19.02 2.03
C GLN A 272 4.14 -19.20 1.89
#